data_AF-A0A8B6X2X4-F1
#
_entry.id   AF-A0A8B6X2X4-F1
#
_cell.length_a   1.000
_cell.length_b   1.000
_cell.length_c   1.000
_cell.angle_alpha   90.00
_cell.angle_beta   90.00
_cell.angle_gamma   90.00
#
_symmetry.space_group_name_H-M   'P 1'
#
loop_
_entity.id
_entity.type
_entity.pdbx_description
1 polymer ?
#
loop_
_entity_poly.entity_id
_entity_poly.type
_entity_poly.pdbx_seq_one_letter_code
_entity_poly.pdbx_strand_id
1 'polypeptide(L)' 'MNPLPIETARDNDLRLSMTAMQRAAQRARELAARTGTCLVVVRDGVLTEIDPSAPAQAAAPSSTATPA' A
#
# COMPACT_ATOMS: atom_id res chain seq x y z
N MET A 1 19.55 14.78 -8.39
CA MET A 1 18.43 15.23 -7.55
C MET A 1 18.31 14.22 -6.42
N ASN A 2 18.35 14.63 -5.16
CA ASN A 2 18.20 13.71 -4.03
C ASN A 2 16.71 13.67 -3.62
N PRO A 3 15.93 12.62 -3.94
CA PRO A 3 14.53 12.57 -3.57
C PRO A 3 14.42 12.37 -2.06
N LEU A 4 13.90 13.37 -1.35
CA LEU A 4 13.58 13.22 0.07
C LEU A 4 12.34 12.33 0.23
N PRO A 5 12.22 11.58 1.35
CA PRO A 5 11.03 10.82 1.67
C PRO A 5 9.78 11.71 1.72
N ILE A 6 8.65 11.23 1.20
CA ILE A 6 7.41 11.99 1.09
C ILE A 6 6.84 12.39 2.46
N GLU A 7 7.18 11.64 3.50
CA GLU A 7 6.85 11.88 4.90
C GLU A 7 7.52 13.16 5.44
N THR A 8 8.59 13.62 4.79
CA THR A 8 9.32 14.85 5.14
C THR A 8 8.93 16.03 4.26
N ALA A 9 7.92 15.88 3.40
CA ALA A 9 7.44 16.93 2.53
C ALA A 9 7.01 18.16 3.35
N ARG A 10 7.34 19.35 2.83
CA ARG A 10 6.92 20.63 3.40
C ARG A 10 5.40 20.82 3.33
N ASP A 11 4.79 20.24 2.31
CA ASP A 11 3.35 20.21 2.12
C ASP A 11 2.71 19.16 3.04
N ASN A 12 1.70 19.59 3.80
CA ASN A 12 1.00 18.73 4.76
C ASN A 12 0.23 17.61 4.06
N ASP A 13 -0.38 17.90 2.92
CA ASP A 13 -1.20 16.93 2.19
C ASP A 13 -0.32 15.82 1.59
N LEU A 14 0.86 16.19 1.07
CA LEU A 14 1.84 15.22 0.59
C LEU A 14 2.35 14.34 1.74
N ARG A 15 2.67 14.93 2.89
CA ARG A 15 3.14 14.19 4.06
C ARG A 15 2.10 13.17 4.58
N LEU A 16 0.82 13.50 4.51
CA LEU A 16 -0.27 12.64 4.97
C LEU A 16 -0.78 11.65 3.91
N SER A 17 -0.38 11.82 2.64
CA SER A 17 -0.85 11.02 1.51
C SER A 17 -0.62 9.52 1.69
N MET A 18 0.55 9.11 2.19
CA MET A 18 0.87 7.69 2.43
C MET A 18 -0.08 7.06 3.45
N THR A 19 -0.36 7.78 4.54
CA THR A 19 -1.31 7.33 5.57
C THR A 19 -2.73 7.22 5.00
N ALA A 20 -3.14 8.18 4.17
CA ALA A 20 -4.44 8.15 3.50
C ALA A 20 -4.57 6.95 2.55
N MET A 21 -3.53 6.66 1.76
CA MET A 21 -3.51 5.50 0.85
C MET A 21 -3.54 4.17 1.60
N GLN A 22 -2.84 4.04 2.73
CA GLN A 22 -2.88 2.83 3.56
C GLN A 22 -4.29 2.57 4.10
N ARG A 23 -4.98 3.62 4.58
CA ARG A 23 -6.38 3.52 5.03
C ARG A 23 -7.32 3.14 3.88
N ALA A 24 -7.13 3.74 2.70
CA ALA A 24 -7.91 3.41 1.51
C ALA A 24 -7.73 1.95 1.10
N ALA A 25 -6.48 1.45 1.08
CA ALA A 25 -6.17 0.07 0.77
C ALA A 25 -6.79 -0.92 1.77
N GLN A 26 -6.79 -0.56 3.07
CA GLN A 26 -7.44 -1.37 4.10
C GLN A 26 -8.95 -1.48 3.87
N ARG A 27 -9.63 -0.35 3.63
CA ARG A 27 -11.06 -0.36 3.32
C ARG A 27 -11.38 -1.09 2.03
N ALA A 28 -10.53 -1.00 1.01
CA ALA A 28 -10.71 -1.72 -0.24
C ALA A 28 -10.69 -3.24 -0.03
N ARG A 29 -9.76 -3.74 0.80
CA ARG A 29 -9.71 -5.17 1.21
C ARG A 29 -10.96 -5.60 1.96
N GLU A 30 -11.39 -4.80 2.92
CA GLU A 30 -12.62 -5.09 3.68
C GLU A 30 -13.86 -5.10 2.77
N LEU A 31 -13.95 -4.17 1.83
CA LEU A 31 -15.06 -4.11 0.89
C LEU A 31 -15.04 -5.32 -0.05
N ALA A 32 -13.89 -5.62 -0.64
CA ALA A 32 -13.66 -6.77 -1.50
C ALA A 32 -14.05 -8.10 -0.82
N ALA A 33 -13.66 -8.26 0.45
CA ALA A 33 -14.04 -9.41 1.26
C ALA A 33 -15.56 -9.50 1.49
N ARG A 34 -16.22 -8.36 1.74
CA ARG A 34 -17.69 -8.32 1.94
C ARG A 34 -18.48 -8.56 0.66
N THR A 35 -17.99 -8.08 -0.49
CA THR A 35 -18.71 -8.16 -1.77
C THR A 35 -18.28 -9.34 -2.63
N GLY A 36 -17.28 -10.12 -2.19
CA GLY A 36 -16.73 -11.22 -2.97
C GLY A 36 -16.07 -10.75 -4.26
N THR A 37 -15.47 -9.56 -4.26
CA THR A 37 -14.82 -8.96 -5.43
C THR A 37 -13.31 -9.10 -5.34
N CYS A 38 -12.64 -9.40 -6.46
CA CYS A 38 -11.18 -9.49 -6.51
C CYS A 38 -10.51 -8.11 -6.45
N LEU A 39 -9.30 -8.06 -5.91
CA LEU A 39 -8.45 -6.86 -5.94
C LEU A 39 -7.31 -7.05 -6.93
N VAL A 40 -7.14 -6.09 -7.84
CA VAL A 40 -5.98 -6.06 -8.75
C VAL A 40 -4.93 -5.12 -8.18
N VAL A 41 -3.71 -5.63 -7.98
CA VAL A 41 -2.58 -4.87 -7.44
C VAL A 41 -1.45 -4.92 -8.46
N VAL A 42 -0.88 -3.75 -8.76
CA VAL A 42 0.33 -3.63 -9.58
C VAL A 42 1.50 -3.25 -8.67
N ARG A 43 2.56 -4.07 -8.66
CA ARG A 43 3.82 -3.78 -7.96
C ARG A 43 4.97 -4.00 -8.92
N ASP A 44 5.83 -3.00 -9.07
CA ASP A 44 7.01 -3.06 -9.94
C ASP A 44 6.67 -3.49 -11.38
N GLY A 45 5.49 -3.08 -11.87
CA GLY A 45 4.98 -3.43 -13.20
C GLY A 45 4.36 -4.84 -13.31
N VAL A 46 4.35 -5.62 -12.23
CA VAL A 46 3.71 -6.94 -12.18
C VAL A 46 2.28 -6.80 -11.68
N LEU A 47 1.33 -7.28 -12.48
CA LEU A 47 -0.08 -7.33 -12.12
C LEU A 47 -0.37 -8.63 -11.36
N THR A 48 -0.96 -8.50 -10.18
CA THR A 48 -1.37 -9.61 -9.32
C THR A 48 -2.83 -9.43 -8.93
N GLU A 49 -3.63 -10.46 -9.15
CA GLU A 49 -4.99 -10.53 -8.65
C GLU A 49 -5.00 -11.19 -7.26
N ILE A 50 -5.70 -10.56 -6.32
CA ILE A 50 -5.85 -11.03 -4.95
C ILE A 50 -7.31 -11.42 -4.77
N ASP A 51 -7.51 -12.72 -4.58
CA ASP A 51 -8.81 -13.26 -4.23
C ASP A 51 -9.24 -12.79 -2.82
N PRO A 52 -10.50 -12.38 -2.64
CA PRO A 52 -11.00 -11.91 -1.34
C PRO A 52 -11.03 -13.01 -0.28
N SER A 53 -11.07 -14.27 -0.70
CA SER A 53 -11.07 -15.46 0.15
C SER A 53 -9.66 -15.99 0.45
N ALA A 54 -8.64 -15.51 -0.27
CA ALA A 54 -7.26 -15.86 0.02
C ALA A 54 -6.83 -15.12 1.30
N PRO A 55 -6.25 -15.81 2.30
CA PRO A 55 -5.68 -15.12 3.44
C PRO A 55 -4.66 -14.13 2.90
N ALA A 56 -4.80 -12.86 3.29
CA ALA A 56 -3.90 -11.79 2.87
C ALA A 56 -2.47 -12.27 3.11
N GLN A 57 -1.78 -12.67 2.04
CA GLN A 57 -0.37 -13.00 2.12
C GLN A 57 0.27 -11.72 2.62
N ALA A 58 0.71 -11.80 3.87
CA ALA A 58 1.23 -10.69 4.62
C ALA A 58 2.22 -9.97 3.72
N ALA A 59 1.98 -8.68 3.50
CA ALA A 59 2.93 -7.82 2.87
C ALA A 59 4.27 -8.01 3.59
N ALA A 60 5.18 -8.75 2.94
CA ALA A 60 6.53 -8.92 3.44
C ALA A 60 7.12 -7.52 3.65
N PRO A 61 7.58 -7.18 4.86
CA PRO A 61 8.22 -5.90 5.11
C PRO A 61 9.66 -5.99 4.61
N SER A 62 9.88 -5.83 3.31
CA SER A 62 11.21 -5.63 2.74
C SER A 62 11.48 -4.15 2.53
N SER A 63 11.86 -3.46 3.61
CA SER A 63 13.05 -2.59 3.64
C SER A 63 13.26 -2.02 5.04
N THR A 64 13.87 -2.83 5.91
CA THR A 64 14.79 -2.28 6.90
C THR A 64 15.96 -1.65 6.13
N ALA A 65 15.98 -0.32 6.04
CA ALA A 65 17.15 0.43 5.64
C ALA A 65 17.55 1.37 6.79
N THR A 66 18.12 0.78 7.83
CA THR A 66 19.10 1.46 8.70
C THR A 66 20.46 1.15 8.08
N PRO A 67 21.26 2.18 7.72
CA PRO A 67 22.66 2.11 8.15
C PRO A 67 23.24 3.47 8.59
N ALA A 68 24.06 3.36 9.65
CA ALA A 68 25.12 4.25 10.16
C ALA A 68 24.72 5.59 10.81
#